data_AF-A0A899G157-F1
#
_entry.id   AF-A0A899G157-F1
#
_cell.length_a   1.000
_cell.length_b   1.000
_cell.length_c   1.000
_cell.angle_alpha   90.00
_cell.angle_beta   90.00
_cell.angle_gamma   90.00
#
_symmetry.space_group_name_H-M   'P 1'
#
loop_
_entity.id
_entity.type
_entity.pdbx_description
1 polymer ?
#
loop_
_entity_poly.entity_id
_entity_poly.type
_entity_poly.pdbx_seq_one_letter_code
_entity_poly.pdbx_strand_id
1 'polypeptide(L)'
;MLLFLGKNVDEMLSFPVDHFLLKKLKPRINLGQKITNVIRHINKQRYNYTWLKEAADDLGVNMNELNSKNDKEKNISKKDIQILRLQLKELLSQTLYSEFSQKYLTNGLNNIAQNIIQGKTHPTFLGATKSDALDIFKKK
;
A
#
# COMPACT_ATOMS: atom_id res chain seq x y z
N MET A 1 -26.54 14.67 -0.92
CA MET A 1 -25.49 15.71 -0.96
C MET A 1 -25.17 16.19 -2.38
N LEU A 2 -25.22 15.32 -3.42
CA LEU A 2 -24.87 15.69 -4.81
C LEU A 2 -25.92 16.55 -5.54
N LEU A 3 -27.20 16.47 -5.16
CA LEU A 3 -28.28 17.30 -5.75
C LEU A 3 -28.22 18.78 -5.32
N PHE A 4 -27.49 19.11 -4.25
CA PHE A 4 -27.51 20.44 -3.66
C PHE A 4 -26.65 21.47 -4.40
N LEU A 5 -25.82 21.06 -5.36
CA LEU A 5 -24.90 21.94 -6.11
C LEU A 5 -25.42 22.38 -7.49
N GLY A 6 -26.62 21.95 -7.91
CA GLY A 6 -27.22 22.39 -9.19
C GLY A 6 -26.42 22.04 -10.45
N LYS A 7 -25.37 21.23 -10.34
CA LYS A 7 -24.55 20.77 -11.47
C LYS A 7 -25.01 19.39 -11.92
N ASN A 8 -25.32 19.29 -13.22
CA ASN A 8 -25.62 18.02 -13.87
C ASN A 8 -24.36 17.14 -13.88
N VAL A 9 -24.53 15.83 -13.68
CA VAL A 9 -23.41 14.86 -13.62
C VAL A 9 -22.56 14.89 -14.89
N ASP A 10 -23.16 15.27 -16.03
CA ASP A 10 -22.50 15.39 -17.33
C ASP A 10 -21.54 16.59 -17.45
N GLU A 11 -21.66 17.61 -16.60
CA GLU A 11 -20.72 18.76 -16.57
C GLU A 11 -19.47 18.48 -15.73
N MET A 12 -19.39 17.31 -15.10
CA MET A 12 -18.25 16.98 -14.26
C MET A 12 -17.09 16.46 -15.12
N LEU A 13 -15.97 17.17 -15.09
CA LEU A 13 -14.71 16.73 -15.69
C LEU A 13 -14.33 15.35 -15.13
N SER A 14 -14.63 14.31 -15.90
CA SER A 14 -14.29 12.93 -15.56
C SER A 14 -12.86 12.67 -16.00
N PHE A 15 -11.94 12.63 -15.05
CA PHE A 15 -10.58 12.23 -15.34
C PHE A 15 -10.52 10.71 -15.58
N PRO A 16 -9.88 10.24 -16.66
CA PRO A 16 -9.78 8.82 -16.92
C PRO A 16 -8.97 8.14 -15.81
N VAL A 17 -9.59 7.23 -15.07
CA VAL A 17 -8.93 6.47 -14.01
C VAL A 17 -7.91 5.52 -14.61
N ASP A 18 -6.67 5.56 -14.09
CA ASP A 18 -5.65 4.59 -14.46
C ASP A 18 -5.85 3.26 -13.70
N HIS A 19 -6.50 2.33 -14.38
CA HIS A 19 -6.79 0.99 -13.85
C HIS A 19 -5.52 0.15 -13.66
N PHE A 20 -4.42 0.44 -14.36
CA PHE A 20 -3.17 -0.27 -14.19
C PHE A 20 -2.53 0.06 -12.84
N LEU A 21 -2.48 1.35 -12.49
CA LEU A 21 -2.05 1.80 -11.17
C LEU A 21 -2.98 1.26 -10.08
N LEU A 22 -4.28 1.26 -10.32
CA LEU A 22 -5.27 0.73 -9.38
C LEU A 22 -5.02 -0.75 -9.04
N LYS A 23 -4.70 -1.58 -10.04
CA LYS A 23 -4.36 -3.00 -9.84
C LYS A 23 -3.14 -3.18 -8.93
N LYS A 24 -2.16 -2.29 -9.01
CA LYS A 24 -0.97 -2.31 -8.15
C LYS A 24 -1.24 -1.72 -6.75
N LEU A 25 -2.08 -0.70 -6.63
CA LEU A 25 -2.36 -0.05 -5.34
C LEU A 25 -3.28 -0.88 -4.44
N LYS A 26 -4.35 -1.45 -5.00
CA LYS A 26 -5.34 -2.25 -4.24
C LYS A 26 -4.70 -3.29 -3.30
N PRO A 27 -3.79 -4.18 -3.76
CA PRO A 27 -3.20 -5.18 -2.87
C PRO A 27 -2.42 -4.54 -1.71
N ARG A 28 -1.72 -3.42 -1.93
CA ARG A 28 -0.96 -2.71 -0.90
C ARG A 28 -1.87 -2.14 0.18
N ILE A 29 -2.95 -1.49 -0.25
CA ILE A 29 -3.94 -0.89 0.66
C ILE A 29 -4.62 -1.98 1.47
N ASN A 30 -5.06 -3.06 0.82
CA ASN A 30 -5.72 -4.18 1.51
C ASN A 30 -4.79 -4.81 2.57
N LEU A 31 -3.50 -4.96 2.25
CA LEU A 31 -2.51 -5.50 3.20
C LEU A 31 -2.28 -4.54 4.38
N GLY A 32 -2.16 -3.24 4.11
CA GLY A 32 -2.07 -2.21 5.16
C GLY A 32 -3.29 -2.15 6.08
N GLN A 33 -4.49 -2.24 5.49
CA GLN A 33 -5.75 -2.31 6.24
C GLN A 33 -5.81 -3.56 7.12
N LYS A 34 -5.39 -4.72 6.59
CA LYS A 34 -5.32 -5.96 7.36
C LYS A 34 -4.39 -5.82 8.57
N ILE A 35 -3.18 -5.29 8.38
CA ILE A 35 -2.23 -5.05 9.48
C ILE A 35 -2.84 -4.13 10.54
N THR A 36 -3.48 -3.04 10.10
CA THR A 36 -4.08 -2.05 11.01
C THR A 36 -5.21 -2.65 11.84
N ASN A 37 -6.08 -3.45 11.21
CA ASN A 37 -7.18 -4.13 11.91
C ASN A 37 -6.65 -5.12 12.95
N VAL A 38 -5.61 -5.89 12.62
CA VAL A 38 -4.98 -6.84 13.56
C VAL A 38 -4.36 -6.12 14.74
N ILE A 39 -3.61 -5.04 14.51
CA ILE A 39 -2.99 -4.25 15.59
C ILE A 39 -4.08 -3.64 16.49
N ARG A 40 -5.14 -3.08 15.89
CA ARG A 40 -6.28 -2.53 16.62
C ARG A 40 -6.95 -3.58 17.50
N HIS A 41 -7.16 -4.79 16.98
CA HIS A 41 -7.73 -5.89 17.73
C HIS A 41 -6.86 -6.27 18.94
N ILE A 42 -5.55 -6.42 18.73
CA ILE A 42 -4.61 -6.75 19.81
C ILE A 42 -4.59 -5.67 20.89
N ASN A 43 -4.58 -4.40 20.51
CA ASN A 43 -4.59 -3.30 21.47
C ASN A 43 -5.89 -3.27 22.27
N LYS A 44 -7.04 -3.50 21.61
CA LYS A 44 -8.34 -3.61 22.29
C LYS A 44 -8.36 -4.77 23.28
N GLN A 45 -7.88 -5.95 22.88
CA GLN A 45 -7.83 -7.11 23.77
C GLN A 45 -6.94 -6.87 24.99
N ARG A 46 -5.77 -6.23 24.80
CA ARG A 46 -4.90 -5.85 25.92
C ARG A 46 -5.57 -4.87 26.87
N TYR A 47 -6.21 -3.83 26.34
CA TYR A 47 -6.94 -2.86 27.15
C TYR A 47 -8.09 -3.51 27.93
N ASN A 48 -8.85 -4.39 27.29
CA ASN A 48 -9.91 -5.13 27.95
C ASN A 48 -9.36 -6.02 29.08
N TYR A 49 -8.23 -6.69 28.85
CA TYR A 49 -7.59 -7.52 29.86
C TYR A 49 -7.09 -6.69 31.05
N THR A 50 -6.43 -5.55 30.82
CA THR A 50 -5.99 -4.66 31.90
C THR A 50 -7.18 -4.11 32.68
N TRP A 51 -8.23 -3.69 31.98
CA TRP A 51 -9.44 -3.18 32.60
C TRP A 51 -10.17 -4.23 33.44
N LEU A 52 -10.30 -5.46 32.94
CA LEU A 52 -10.92 -6.56 33.70
C LEU A 52 -10.08 -6.95 34.92
N LYS A 53 -8.75 -6.91 34.80
CA LYS A 53 -7.85 -7.18 35.92
C LYS A 53 -8.04 -6.14 37.03
N GLU A 54 -8.04 -4.86 36.69
CA GLU A 54 -8.26 -3.76 37.65
C GLU A 54 -9.62 -3.89 38.34
N ALA A 55 -10.69 -4.16 37.59
CA ALA A 55 -12.03 -4.37 38.16
C ALA A 55 -12.11 -5.60 39.06
N ALA A 56 -11.36 -6.68 38.74
CA ALA A 56 -11.30 -7.87 39.57
C ALA A 56 -10.55 -7.61 40.88
N ASP A 57 -9.44 -6.86 40.82
CA ASP A 57 -8.67 -6.43 41.99
C ASP A 57 -9.53 -5.53 42.91
N ASP A 58 -10.31 -4.61 42.36
CA ASP A 58 -11.24 -3.74 43.10
C ASP A 58 -12.38 -4.52 43.80
N LEU A 59 -12.85 -5.60 43.17
CA LEU A 59 -13.90 -6.47 43.71
C LEU A 59 -13.35 -7.60 44.60
N GLY A 60 -12.03 -7.73 44.71
CA GLY A 60 -11.38 -8.83 45.44
C GLY A 60 -11.62 -10.22 44.83
N VAL A 61 -11.95 -10.29 43.53
CA VAL A 61 -12.23 -11.53 42.80
C VAL A 61 -10.99 -11.99 42.04
N ASN A 62 -10.71 -13.29 42.04
CA ASN A 62 -9.52 -13.82 41.37
C ASN A 62 -9.76 -13.98 39.86
N MET A 63 -9.07 -13.19 39.04
CA MET A 63 -9.22 -13.15 37.57
C MET A 63 -9.01 -14.51 36.88
N ASN A 64 -8.27 -15.43 37.52
CA ASN A 64 -8.00 -16.76 36.98
C ASN A 64 -9.25 -17.65 36.85
N GLU A 65 -10.30 -17.42 37.65
CA GLU A 65 -11.55 -18.18 37.55
C GLU A 65 -12.41 -17.75 36.36
N LEU A 66 -12.27 -16.50 35.90
CA LEU A 66 -13.08 -15.94 34.80
C LEU A 66 -12.54 -16.32 33.41
N ASN A 67 -11.22 -16.49 33.28
CA ASN A 67 -10.56 -16.75 31.99
C ASN A 67 -10.72 -18.19 31.46
N SER A 68 -11.27 -19.13 32.25
CA SER A 68 -11.30 -20.55 31.87
C SER A 68 -12.25 -20.88 30.70
N LYS A 69 -13.13 -19.96 30.28
CA LYS A 69 -14.24 -20.28 29.35
C LYS A 69 -14.10 -19.74 27.92
N ASN A 70 -13.21 -18.79 27.62
CA ASN A 70 -13.37 -17.95 26.41
C ASN A 70 -12.21 -17.87 25.41
N ASP A 71 -11.21 -18.74 25.42
CA ASP A 71 -10.02 -18.55 24.55
C ASP A 71 -9.96 -19.54 23.38
N LYS A 72 -10.85 -19.37 22.40
CA LYS A 72 -10.71 -19.96 21.05
C LYS A 72 -10.66 -18.93 19.93
N GLU A 73 -10.44 -17.66 20.26
CA GLU A 73 -10.11 -16.67 19.24
C GLU A 73 -8.70 -16.96 18.73
N LYS A 74 -8.57 -17.15 17.41
CA LYS A 74 -7.28 -17.38 16.75
C LYS A 74 -6.42 -16.12 16.93
N ASN A 75 -5.62 -16.10 17.99
CA ASN A 75 -4.64 -15.05 18.23
C ASN A 75 -3.61 -15.07 17.12
N ILE A 76 -3.68 -14.08 16.23
CA ILE A 76 -2.67 -13.85 15.20
C ILE A 76 -1.35 -13.61 15.91
N SER A 77 -0.34 -14.43 15.59
CA SER A 77 0.95 -14.39 16.26
C SER A 77 1.69 -13.10 15.91
N LYS A 78 2.56 -12.64 16.82
CA LYS A 78 3.50 -11.55 16.53
C LYS A 78 4.34 -11.84 15.27
N LYS A 79 4.64 -13.12 15.01
CA LYS A 79 5.36 -13.58 13.81
C LYS A 79 4.56 -13.31 12.54
N ASP A 80 3.25 -13.57 12.55
CA ASP A 80 2.37 -13.36 11.39
C ASP A 80 2.28 -11.87 11.01
N ILE A 81 2.24 -10.99 12.02
CA ILE A 81 2.26 -9.54 11.80
C ILE A 81 3.59 -9.11 11.17
N GLN A 82 4.70 -9.69 11.61
CA GLN A 82 6.01 -9.40 11.04
C GLN A 82 6.10 -9.86 9.58
N ILE A 83 5.56 -11.04 9.26
CA ILE A 83 5.48 -11.55 7.88
C ILE A 83 4.64 -10.60 7.01
N LEU A 84 3.47 -10.17 7.47
CA LEU A 84 2.62 -9.20 6.75
C LEU A 84 3.34 -7.87 6.52
N ARG A 85 4.11 -7.39 7.49
CA ARG A 85 4.92 -6.16 7.36
C ARG A 85 6.04 -6.32 6.34
N LEU A 86 6.69 -7.49 6.30
CA LEU A 86 7.70 -7.79 5.29
C LEU A 86 7.11 -7.82 3.89
N GLN A 87 5.98 -8.50 3.70
CA GLN A 87 5.25 -8.53 2.42
C GLN A 87 4.86 -7.12 1.96
N LEU A 88 4.36 -6.28 2.88
CA LEU A 88 4.03 -4.89 2.56
C LEU A 88 5.28 -4.08 2.18
N LYS A 89 6.40 -4.28 2.89
CA LYS A 89 7.67 -3.60 2.57
C LYS A 89 8.19 -3.99 1.18
N GLU A 90 8.10 -5.25 0.82
CA GLU A 90 8.46 -5.74 -0.52
C GLU A 90 7.58 -5.14 -1.61
N LEU A 91 6.26 -5.07 -1.40
CA LEU A 91 5.39 -4.41 -2.37
C LEU A 91 5.65 -2.91 -2.48
N LEU A 92 6.08 -2.24 -1.39
CA LEU A 92 6.40 -0.82 -1.40
C LEU A 92 7.76 -0.50 -2.03
N SER A 93 8.71 -1.43 -2.04
CA SER A 93 9.99 -1.24 -2.75
C SER A 93 9.82 -1.31 -4.27
N GLN A 94 8.76 -1.97 -4.76
CA GLN A 94 8.42 -2.02 -6.17
C GLN A 94 7.84 -0.67 -6.66
N THR A 95 8.36 -0.16 -7.79
CA THR A 95 7.88 1.09 -8.39
C THR A 95 6.43 0.99 -8.86
N LEU A 96 5.67 2.07 -8.65
CA LEU A 96 4.27 2.16 -9.08
C LEU A 96 4.17 2.36 -10.59
N TYR A 97 4.95 3.31 -11.09
CA TYR A 97 5.01 3.67 -12.49
C TYR A 97 5.86 2.68 -13.26
N SER A 98 5.40 2.34 -14.47
CA SER A 98 6.30 1.86 -15.52
C SER A 98 7.23 3.02 -15.89
N GLU A 99 8.48 2.74 -16.24
CA GLU A 99 9.47 3.78 -16.59
C GLU A 99 9.00 4.71 -17.73
N PHE A 100 8.01 4.26 -18.52
CA PHE A 100 7.35 5.04 -19.55
C PHE A 100 5.82 5.03 -19.41
N SER A 101 5.18 6.16 -19.71
CA SER A 101 3.72 6.21 -19.88
C SER A 101 3.35 5.68 -21.26
N GLN A 102 2.48 4.66 -21.31
CA GLN A 102 1.97 4.12 -22.58
C GLN A 102 1.05 5.09 -23.32
N LYS A 103 0.44 6.05 -22.60
CA LYS A 103 -0.55 6.97 -23.17
C LYS A 103 0.06 8.24 -23.73
N TYR A 104 1.15 8.72 -23.12
CA TYR A 104 1.75 10.00 -23.48
C TYR A 104 3.27 9.89 -23.47
N LEU A 105 3.89 10.12 -24.63
CA LEU A 105 5.36 10.08 -24.79
C LEU A 105 6.10 11.13 -23.95
N THR A 106 5.39 12.18 -23.54
CA THR A 106 5.91 13.29 -22.73
C THR A 106 5.77 13.05 -21.23
N ASN A 107 5.01 12.03 -20.82
CA ASN A 107 4.66 11.81 -19.42
C ASN A 107 5.52 10.69 -18.79
N GLY A 108 6.00 10.93 -17.58
CA GLY A 108 6.84 10.00 -16.82
C GLY A 108 8.17 10.63 -16.40
N LEU A 109 9.02 9.82 -15.75
CA LEU A 109 10.35 10.26 -15.32
C LEU A 109 11.29 10.48 -16.51
N ASN A 110 11.11 9.69 -17.57
CA ASN A 110 11.86 9.81 -18.82
C ASN A 110 10.92 10.31 -19.93
N ASN A 111 11.05 11.58 -20.32
CA ASN A 111 10.30 12.15 -21.43
C ASN A 111 10.88 11.65 -22.77
N ILE A 112 10.20 10.68 -23.39
CA ILE A 112 10.65 10.04 -24.62
C ILE A 112 10.64 11.05 -25.77
N ALA A 113 9.62 11.91 -25.85
CA ALA A 113 9.53 12.93 -26.89
C ALA A 113 10.75 13.87 -26.86
N GLN A 114 11.15 14.31 -25.67
CA GLN A 114 12.34 15.14 -25.48
C GLN A 114 13.62 14.37 -25.83
N ASN A 115 13.71 13.08 -25.47
CA ASN A 115 14.87 12.26 -25.81
C ASN A 115 15.02 12.04 -27.32
N ILE A 116 13.90 11.93 -28.06
CA ILE A 116 13.90 11.85 -29.53
C ILE A 116 14.45 13.15 -30.13
N ILE A 117 13.96 14.30 -29.67
CA ILE A 117 14.42 15.62 -30.12
C ILE A 117 15.92 15.81 -29.83
N GLN A 118 16.39 15.32 -28.69
CA GLN A 118 17.79 15.40 -28.28
C GLN A 118 18.70 14.34 -28.94
N GLY A 119 18.14 13.40 -29.71
CA GLY A 119 18.91 12.31 -30.34
C GLY A 119 19.50 11.29 -29.36
N LYS A 120 18.97 11.21 -28.13
CA LYS A 120 19.45 10.30 -27.07
C LYS A 120 18.80 8.93 -27.10
N THR A 121 17.92 8.67 -28.08
CA THR A 121 17.19 7.40 -28.21
C THR A 121 18.02 6.33 -28.92
N HIS A 122 17.77 5.08 -28.57
CA HIS A 122 18.30 3.93 -29.29
C HIS A 122 17.66 3.84 -30.70
N PRO A 123 18.43 3.47 -31.76
CA PRO A 123 17.90 3.43 -33.13
C PRO A 123 16.82 2.35 -33.35
N THR A 124 16.91 1.22 -32.66
CA THR A 124 16.01 0.07 -32.85
C THR A 124 14.85 0.02 -31.86
N PHE A 125 15.00 0.63 -30.67
CA PHE A 125 14.07 0.44 -29.56
C PHE A 125 13.54 1.79 -29.08
N LEU A 126 12.24 2.01 -29.27
CA LEU A 126 11.57 3.22 -28.80
C LEU A 126 11.54 3.25 -27.27
N GLY A 127 11.98 4.38 -26.69
CA GLY A 127 12.01 4.59 -25.23
C GLY A 127 13.29 4.11 -24.54
N ALA A 128 14.14 3.34 -25.21
CA ALA A 128 15.47 3.01 -24.70
C ALA A 128 16.45 4.18 -24.93
N THR A 129 17.23 4.52 -23.91
CA THR A 129 18.33 5.48 -24.05
C THR A 129 19.52 4.81 -24.71
N LYS A 130 20.21 5.54 -25.59
CA LYS A 130 21.51 5.09 -26.10
C LYS A 130 22.52 5.13 -24.95
N SER A 131 22.94 3.96 -24.48
CA SER A 131 23.95 3.81 -23.44
C SER A 131 24.99 2.80 -23.88
N ASP A 132 26.28 3.16 -23.80
CA ASP A 132 27.36 2.23 -24.04
C ASP A 132 27.62 1.34 -22.82
N ALA A 133 28.17 0.15 -23.06
CA ALA A 133 28.49 -0.80 -21.99
C ALA A 133 29.47 -0.22 -20.95
N LEU A 134 30.36 0.68 -21.39
CA LEU A 134 31.31 1.39 -20.53
C LEU A 134 30.61 2.33 -19.53
N ASP A 135 29.59 3.05 -19.98
CA ASP A 135 28.82 3.96 -19.12
C ASP A 135 28.07 3.20 -18.03
N ILE A 136 27.54 2.01 -18.37
CA ILE A 136 26.85 1.13 -17.44
C ILE A 136 27.83 0.63 -16.36
N PHE A 137 29.05 0.25 -16.77
CA PHE A 137 30.07 -0.27 -15.85
C PHE A 137 30.55 0.79 -14.86
N LYS A 138 30.65 2.05 -15.29
CA LYS A 138 31.08 3.18 -14.43
C LYS A 138 30.03 3.59 -13.39
N LYS A 139 28.75 3.25 -13.62
CA LYS A 139 27.62 3.64 -12.76
C LYS A 139 27.28 2.58 -11.70
N LYS A 140 27.88 1.39 -11.80
CA LYS A 140 27.70 0.26 -10.90
C LYS A 140 28.74 0.29 -9.79
#